data_AF-A0A519H7L4-F1
#
_entry.id   AF-A0A519H7L4-F1
#
_cell.length_a   1.000
_cell.length_b   1.000
_cell.length_c   1.000
_cell.angle_alpha   90.00
_cell.angle_beta   90.00
_cell.angle_gamma   90.00
#
_symmetry.space_group_name_H-M   'P 1'
#
loop_
_entity.id
_entity.type
_entity.pdbx_description
1 polymer ?
#
loop_
_entity_poly.entity_id
_entity_poly.type
_entity_poly.pdbx_seq_one_letter_code
_entity_poly.pdbx_strand_id
1 'polypeptide(L)'
;MDEVVKLVRSRASEDQRDALADFVQRYFGQVDPEELAERQVADLYGAAVSHWSFARKRELGRARVRVFNPTIAEHGWQSTHTVIEIVNDDMPFLVDSVTMEVNRHGLTLHLIIHPLMAVSRDGDGTLQGLAADGVRESFIHVEVDRIPEPARLDALAADVSRVLDDVRAAHVGRQRVQPGRLGNAIHLDMDEGFPHAIGRQPLQRAV
;
A
#
# COMPACT_ATOMS: atom_id res chain seq x y z
N MET A 1 -9.99 19.65 -3.93
CA MET A 1 -9.79 19.14 -2.55
C MET A 1 -10.62 19.92 -1.53
N ASP A 2 -10.53 21.25 -1.49
CA ASP A 2 -11.24 22.10 -0.51
C ASP A 2 -12.75 21.82 -0.41
N GLU A 3 -13.42 21.65 -1.55
CA GLU A 3 -14.86 21.32 -1.58
C GLU A 3 -15.18 19.96 -0.95
N VAL A 4 -14.30 18.97 -1.11
CA VAL A 4 -14.47 17.65 -0.47
C VAL A 4 -14.33 17.79 1.06
N VAL A 5 -13.33 18.56 1.52
CA VAL A 5 -13.13 18.83 2.95
C VAL A 5 -14.30 19.62 3.55
N LYS A 6 -14.84 20.61 2.83
CA LYS A 6 -16.07 21.31 3.23
C LYS A 6 -17.25 20.35 3.35
N LEU A 7 -17.40 19.43 2.40
CA LEU A 7 -18.45 18.42 2.42
C LEU A 7 -18.30 17.50 3.64
N VAL A 8 -17.10 17.03 3.94
CA VAL A 8 -16.79 16.29 5.19
C VAL A 8 -17.22 17.08 6.41
N ARG A 9 -16.82 18.35 6.51
CA ARG A 9 -17.15 19.18 7.67
C ARG A 9 -18.65 19.40 7.85
N SER A 10 -19.41 19.44 6.75
CA SER A 10 -20.87 19.60 6.81
C SER A 10 -21.64 18.32 7.16
N ARG A 11 -21.10 17.14 6.83
CA ARG A 11 -21.82 15.85 6.96
C ARG A 11 -21.34 14.95 8.09
N ALA A 12 -20.08 15.07 8.49
CA ALA A 12 -19.53 14.27 9.58
C ALA A 12 -20.09 14.70 10.95
N SER A 13 -20.25 13.74 11.85
CA SER A 13 -20.53 14.03 13.26
C SER A 13 -19.41 14.87 13.87
N GLU A 14 -19.74 15.68 14.88
CA GLU A 14 -18.77 16.58 15.52
C GLU A 14 -17.51 15.82 15.99
N ASP A 15 -17.70 14.66 16.61
CA ASP A 15 -16.60 13.84 17.15
C ASP A 15 -15.65 13.27 16.07
N GLN A 16 -16.12 13.12 14.83
CA GLN A 16 -15.32 12.52 13.73
C GLN A 16 -14.86 13.54 12.69
N ARG A 17 -15.35 14.78 12.77
CA ARG A 17 -15.22 15.79 11.72
C ARG A 17 -13.76 16.07 11.35
N ASP A 18 -12.93 16.33 12.35
CA ASP A 18 -11.53 16.71 12.12
C ASP A 18 -10.68 15.50 11.71
N ALA A 19 -10.90 14.35 12.35
CA ALA A 19 -10.20 13.10 12.00
C ALA A 19 -10.49 12.70 10.55
N LEU A 20 -11.75 12.80 10.11
CA LEU A 20 -12.15 12.47 8.75
C LEU A 20 -11.63 13.52 7.75
N ALA A 21 -11.60 14.81 8.12
CA ALA A 21 -11.04 15.84 7.27
C ALA A 21 -9.52 15.64 7.03
N ASP A 22 -8.75 15.35 8.08
CA ASP A 22 -7.33 15.00 7.96
C ASP A 22 -7.14 13.73 7.14
N PHE A 23 -7.96 12.70 7.39
CA PHE A 23 -7.95 11.48 6.59
C PHE A 23 -8.14 11.77 5.11
N VAL A 24 -9.18 12.51 4.70
CA VAL A 24 -9.46 12.80 3.29
C VAL A 24 -8.31 13.56 2.63
N GLN A 25 -7.72 14.53 3.32
CA GLN A 25 -6.58 15.29 2.78
C GLN A 25 -5.37 14.39 2.51
N ARG A 26 -5.02 13.51 3.45
CA ARG A 26 -3.91 12.56 3.26
C ARG A 26 -4.26 11.48 2.25
N TYR A 27 -5.51 11.05 2.23
CA TYR A 27 -6.00 9.97 1.38
C TYR A 27 -5.78 10.27 -0.09
N PHE A 28 -6.14 11.49 -0.51
CA PHE A 28 -5.92 11.97 -1.87
C PHE A 28 -4.62 12.75 -2.05
N GLY A 29 -3.79 12.90 -1.01
CA GLY A 29 -2.64 13.81 -1.01
C GLY A 29 -1.51 13.43 -1.96
N GLN A 30 -1.55 12.24 -2.57
CA GLN A 30 -0.61 11.76 -3.58
C GLN A 30 -1.27 11.54 -4.95
N VAL A 31 -2.56 11.82 -5.09
CA VAL A 31 -3.28 11.74 -6.35
C VAL A 31 -3.07 13.03 -7.13
N ASP A 32 -2.92 12.93 -8.45
CA ASP A 32 -2.79 14.10 -9.31
C ASP A 32 -4.00 15.03 -9.15
N PRO A 33 -3.79 16.34 -8.84
CA PRO A 33 -4.87 17.30 -8.76
C PRO A 33 -5.74 17.38 -10.01
N GLU A 34 -5.18 17.14 -11.20
CA GLU A 34 -5.93 17.13 -12.47
C GLU A 34 -6.91 15.94 -12.50
N GLU A 35 -6.48 14.75 -12.08
CA GLU A 35 -7.35 13.57 -12.00
C GLU A 35 -8.49 13.77 -10.97
N LEU A 36 -8.19 14.42 -9.84
CA LEU A 36 -9.21 14.75 -8.85
C LEU A 36 -10.22 15.79 -9.37
N ALA A 37 -9.79 16.71 -10.24
CA ALA A 37 -10.65 17.75 -10.80
C ALA A 37 -11.68 17.21 -11.81
N GLU A 38 -11.39 16.08 -12.45
CA GLU A 38 -12.31 15.40 -13.38
C GLU A 38 -13.44 14.66 -12.66
N ARG A 39 -13.33 14.45 -11.35
CA ARG A 39 -14.28 13.66 -10.56
C ARG A 39 -15.29 14.54 -9.83
N GLN A 40 -16.49 14.00 -9.62
CA GLN A 40 -17.49 14.69 -8.82
C GLN A 40 -17.06 14.72 -7.34
N VAL A 41 -17.22 15.88 -6.70
CA VAL A 41 -16.91 16.09 -5.28
C VAL A 41 -17.64 15.08 -4.39
N ALA A 42 -18.89 14.73 -4.73
CA ALA A 42 -19.68 13.76 -4.00
C ALA A 42 -19.11 12.33 -4.07
N ASP A 43 -18.58 11.92 -5.22
CA ASP A 43 -17.99 10.59 -5.40
C ASP A 43 -16.62 10.49 -4.72
N LEU A 44 -15.80 11.55 -4.77
CA LEU A 44 -14.54 11.62 -4.01
C LEU A 44 -14.78 11.54 -2.50
N TYR A 45 -15.76 12.30 -2.00
CA TYR A 45 -16.21 12.22 -0.62
C TYR A 45 -16.68 10.80 -0.28
N GLY A 46 -17.53 10.23 -1.13
CA GLY A 46 -18.08 8.88 -0.97
C GLY A 46 -17.00 7.82 -0.86
N ALA A 47 -16.04 7.80 -1.79
CA ALA A 47 -14.93 6.84 -1.81
C ALA A 47 -14.08 6.92 -0.54
N ALA A 48 -13.67 8.12 -0.13
CA ALA A 48 -12.83 8.25 1.07
C ALA A 48 -13.59 7.88 2.36
N VAL A 49 -14.84 8.30 2.51
CA VAL A 49 -15.67 7.95 3.69
C VAL A 49 -16.02 6.48 3.71
N SER A 50 -16.26 5.88 2.54
CA SER A 50 -16.45 4.45 2.35
C SER A 50 -15.24 3.69 2.88
N HIS A 51 -14.04 4.06 2.45
CA HIS A 51 -12.82 3.38 2.86
C HIS A 51 -12.46 3.61 4.33
N TRP A 52 -12.69 4.82 4.87
CA TRP A 52 -12.57 5.09 6.31
C TRP A 52 -13.50 4.20 7.13
N SER A 53 -14.77 4.09 6.71
CA SER A 53 -15.77 3.27 7.38
C SER A 53 -15.40 1.79 7.32
N PHE A 54 -14.88 1.34 6.17
CA PHE A 54 -14.34 0.00 6.02
C PHE A 54 -13.12 -0.25 6.90
N ALA A 55 -12.26 0.74 7.12
CA ALA A 55 -11.11 0.61 8.01
C ALA A 55 -11.47 0.57 9.50
N ARG A 56 -12.73 0.86 9.88
CA ARG A 56 -13.13 1.00 11.29
C ARG A 56 -12.80 -0.18 12.18
N LYS A 57 -12.84 -1.42 11.66
CA LYS A 57 -12.54 -2.63 12.45
C LYS A 57 -11.53 -3.49 11.71
N ARG A 58 -10.39 -3.78 12.31
CA ARG A 58 -9.39 -4.65 11.70
C ARG A 58 -8.59 -5.37 12.76
N GLU A 59 -8.33 -6.65 12.53
CA GLU A 59 -7.36 -7.43 13.30
C GLU A 59 -5.95 -7.13 12.75
N LEU A 60 -5.04 -6.72 13.63
CA LEU A 60 -3.62 -6.55 13.27
C LEU A 60 -3.06 -7.86 12.72
N GLY A 61 -2.19 -7.79 11.70
CA GLY A 61 -1.64 -8.99 11.07
C GLY A 61 -2.54 -9.64 10.02
N ARG A 62 -3.77 -9.15 9.81
CA ARG A 62 -4.66 -9.57 8.72
C ARG A 62 -5.01 -8.41 7.80
N ALA A 63 -4.99 -8.69 6.50
CA ALA A 63 -5.53 -7.77 5.51
C ALA A 63 -7.06 -7.76 5.59
N ARG A 64 -7.66 -6.59 5.46
CA ARG A 64 -9.10 -6.45 5.25
C ARG A 64 -9.31 -6.07 3.79
N VAL A 65 -10.05 -6.89 3.04
CA VAL A 65 -10.28 -6.70 1.60
C VAL A 65 -11.78 -6.72 1.31
N ARG A 66 -12.25 -5.83 0.43
CA ARG A 66 -13.57 -5.94 -0.19
C ARG A 66 -13.50 -5.53 -1.65
N VAL A 67 -14.37 -6.12 -2.46
CA VAL A 67 -14.55 -5.81 -3.89
C VAL A 67 -16.02 -5.58 -4.14
N PHE A 68 -16.39 -4.45 -4.74
CA PHE A 68 -17.80 -4.10 -4.93
C PHE A 68 -17.99 -3.07 -6.05
N ASN A 69 -19.23 -2.92 -6.51
CA ASN A 69 -19.65 -1.87 -7.43
C ASN A 69 -20.38 -0.78 -6.63
N PRO A 70 -19.79 0.41 -6.43
CA PRO A 70 -20.47 1.47 -5.69
C PRO A 70 -21.75 1.92 -6.40
N THR A 71 -22.82 2.06 -5.62
CA THR A 71 -24.13 2.53 -6.07
C THR A 71 -24.69 3.50 -5.05
N ILE A 72 -25.43 4.53 -5.50
CA ILE A 72 -26.03 5.52 -4.59
C ILE A 72 -26.95 4.83 -3.58
N ALA A 73 -27.73 3.84 -4.03
CA ALA A 73 -28.73 3.18 -3.20
C ALA A 73 -28.13 2.37 -2.04
N GLU A 74 -27.04 1.64 -2.27
CA GLU A 74 -26.44 0.75 -1.27
C GLU A 74 -25.29 1.42 -0.51
N HIS A 75 -24.56 2.31 -1.18
CA HIS A 75 -23.29 2.84 -0.68
C HIS A 75 -23.33 4.36 -0.44
N GLY A 76 -24.34 5.07 -0.94
CA GLY A 76 -24.44 6.53 -0.83
C GLY A 76 -23.53 7.30 -1.80
N TRP A 77 -22.83 6.61 -2.68
CA TRP A 77 -21.96 7.15 -3.73
C TRP A 77 -21.84 6.16 -4.89
N GLN A 78 -21.32 6.58 -6.03
CA GLN A 78 -21.23 5.71 -7.20
C GLN A 78 -19.87 5.81 -7.90
N SER A 79 -19.56 4.77 -8.67
CA SER A 79 -18.48 4.77 -9.64
C SER A 79 -18.91 4.00 -10.88
N THR A 80 -18.33 4.33 -12.02
CA THR A 80 -18.46 3.52 -13.25
C THR A 80 -17.59 2.25 -13.18
N HIS A 81 -16.66 2.17 -12.23
CA HIS A 81 -15.71 1.07 -12.05
C HIS A 81 -16.14 0.10 -10.94
N THR A 82 -15.53 -1.09 -10.94
CA THR A 82 -15.47 -1.93 -9.74
C THR A 82 -14.35 -1.42 -8.84
N VAL A 83 -14.61 -1.39 -7.54
CA VAL A 83 -13.70 -0.87 -6.51
C VAL A 83 -13.18 -2.02 -5.66
N ILE A 84 -11.86 -2.03 -5.44
CA ILE A 84 -11.17 -2.89 -4.48
C ILE A 84 -10.65 -1.99 -3.37
N GLU A 85 -11.13 -2.18 -2.14
CA GLU A 85 -10.60 -1.48 -0.96
C GLU A 85 -9.86 -2.46 -0.07
N ILE A 86 -8.65 -2.08 0.35
CA ILE A 86 -7.75 -2.89 1.16
C ILE A 86 -7.21 -2.03 2.31
N VAL A 87 -7.27 -2.58 3.52
CA VAL A 87 -6.56 -2.03 4.68
C VAL A 87 -5.63 -3.12 5.21
N ASN A 88 -4.34 -2.83 5.24
CA ASN A 88 -3.30 -3.79 5.58
C ASN A 88 -2.19 -3.16 6.41
N ASP A 89 -1.36 -3.99 7.06
CA ASP A 89 -0.12 -3.48 7.67
C ASP A 89 0.82 -2.95 6.57
N ASP A 90 1.63 -1.95 6.90
CA ASP A 90 2.66 -1.43 5.99
C ASP A 90 3.74 -2.51 5.72
N MET A 91 3.81 -2.98 4.48
CA MET A 91 4.73 -4.01 4.01
C MET A 91 5.14 -3.71 2.56
N PRO A 92 6.34 -4.13 2.11
CA PRO A 92 6.77 -3.95 0.74
C PRO A 92 5.96 -4.81 -0.25
N PHE A 93 5.92 -4.39 -1.52
CA PHE A 93 5.32 -5.10 -2.67
C PHE A 93 3.79 -5.23 -2.68
N LEU A 94 3.07 -4.54 -1.79
CA LEU A 94 1.61 -4.62 -1.73
C LEU A 94 0.94 -4.16 -3.04
N VAL A 95 1.30 -2.97 -3.52
CA VAL A 95 0.71 -2.40 -4.76
C VAL A 95 1.03 -3.26 -5.97
N ASP A 96 2.29 -3.67 -6.13
CA ASP A 96 2.72 -4.51 -7.26
C ASP A 96 1.95 -5.85 -7.27
N SER A 97 1.80 -6.47 -6.10
CA SER A 97 1.12 -7.76 -5.96
C SER A 97 -0.38 -7.65 -6.26
N VAL A 98 -1.05 -6.61 -5.76
CA VAL A 98 -2.46 -6.34 -6.06
C VAL A 98 -2.64 -6.06 -7.56
N THR A 99 -1.76 -5.26 -8.15
CA THR A 99 -1.79 -4.95 -9.59
C THR A 99 -1.61 -6.21 -10.44
N MET A 100 -0.67 -7.09 -10.06
CA MET A 100 -0.47 -8.37 -10.74
C MET A 100 -1.70 -9.28 -10.64
N GLU A 101 -2.35 -9.35 -9.49
CA GLU A 101 -3.55 -10.18 -9.31
C GLU A 101 -4.73 -9.61 -10.12
N VAL A 102 -4.94 -8.28 -10.10
CA VAL A 102 -5.94 -7.61 -10.96
C VAL A 102 -5.71 -7.94 -12.44
N ASN A 103 -4.47 -7.83 -12.93
CA ASN A 103 -4.12 -8.17 -14.30
C ASN A 103 -4.34 -9.65 -14.63
N ARG A 104 -4.09 -10.55 -13.66
CA ARG A 104 -4.34 -12.01 -13.82
C ARG A 104 -5.83 -12.32 -13.99
N HIS A 105 -6.72 -11.52 -13.39
CA HIS A 105 -8.16 -11.57 -13.65
C HIS A 105 -8.58 -10.96 -14.99
N GLY A 106 -7.63 -10.45 -15.79
CA GLY A 106 -7.86 -9.85 -17.10
C GLY A 106 -8.51 -8.46 -17.02
N LEU A 107 -8.33 -7.76 -15.90
CA LEU A 107 -8.92 -6.44 -15.65
C LEU A 107 -7.89 -5.33 -15.88
N THR A 108 -8.33 -4.26 -16.52
CA THR A 108 -7.57 -3.03 -16.63
C THR A 108 -7.64 -2.25 -15.33
N LEU A 109 -6.51 -1.73 -14.89
CA LEU A 109 -6.42 -0.84 -13.75
C LEU A 109 -6.60 0.61 -14.21
N HIS A 110 -7.55 1.32 -13.60
CA HIS A 110 -7.90 2.71 -13.93
C HIS A 110 -7.38 3.72 -12.92
N LEU A 111 -7.29 3.34 -11.64
CA LEU A 111 -6.76 4.20 -10.57
C LEU A 111 -6.21 3.34 -9.42
N ILE A 112 -5.11 3.80 -8.80
CA ILE A 112 -4.66 3.36 -7.47
C ILE A 112 -4.49 4.57 -6.56
N ILE A 113 -5.10 4.50 -5.38
CA ILE A 113 -4.83 5.41 -4.26
C ILE A 113 -4.19 4.59 -3.15
N HIS A 114 -2.95 4.90 -2.77
CA HIS A 114 -2.19 4.18 -1.73
C HIS A 114 -1.49 5.10 -0.72
N PRO A 115 -2.24 5.79 0.16
CA PRO A 115 -1.67 6.47 1.30
C PRO A 115 -1.22 5.49 2.38
N LEU A 116 -0.10 5.80 3.02
CA LEU A 116 0.33 5.17 4.27
C LEU A 116 -0.17 6.02 5.45
N MET A 117 -1.07 5.46 6.24
CA MET A 117 -1.76 6.16 7.32
C MET A 117 -1.23 5.68 8.66
N ALA A 118 -0.70 6.58 9.48
CA ALA A 118 -0.37 6.28 10.87
C ALA A 118 -1.65 6.39 11.72
N VAL A 119 -2.11 5.26 12.26
CA VAL A 119 -3.43 5.15 12.91
C VAL A 119 -3.32 4.72 14.36
N SER A 120 -4.28 5.16 15.16
CA SER A 120 -4.53 4.64 16.51
C SER A 120 -5.74 3.71 16.49
N ARG A 121 -5.59 2.52 17.07
CA ARG A 121 -6.66 1.54 17.26
C ARG A 121 -6.77 1.19 18.74
N ASP A 122 -7.99 0.93 19.19
CA ASP A 122 -8.21 0.37 20.53
C ASP A 122 -7.85 -1.13 20.59
N GLY A 123 -7.95 -1.72 21.79
CA GLY A 123 -7.61 -3.13 22.03
C GLY A 123 -8.43 -4.13 21.21
N ASP A 124 -9.62 -3.73 20.73
CA ASP A 124 -10.45 -4.57 19.87
C ASP A 124 -10.16 -4.33 18.38
N GLY A 125 -9.16 -3.50 18.03
CA GLY A 125 -8.82 -3.17 16.65
C GLY A 125 -9.74 -2.13 16.00
N THR A 126 -10.51 -1.38 16.79
CA THR A 126 -11.37 -0.31 16.28
C THR A 126 -10.54 0.95 16.02
N LEU A 127 -10.67 1.53 14.83
CA LEU A 127 -9.99 2.77 14.44
C LEU A 127 -10.53 3.95 15.27
N GLN A 128 -9.63 4.58 16.03
CA GLN A 128 -9.93 5.76 16.83
C GLN A 128 -9.60 7.06 16.07
N GLY A 129 -8.60 7.01 15.19
CA GLY A 129 -8.19 8.18 14.43
C GLY A 129 -6.81 8.02 13.82
N LEU A 130 -6.30 9.12 13.26
CA LEU A 130 -4.90 9.24 12.86
C LEU A 130 -4.06 9.67 14.07
N ALA A 131 -2.87 9.07 14.20
CA ALA A 131 -1.91 9.39 15.26
C ALA A 131 -0.50 9.33 14.67
N ALA A 132 0.30 10.38 14.86
CA ALA A 132 1.63 10.47 14.22
C ALA A 132 2.59 9.36 14.66
N ASP A 133 2.46 8.90 15.89
CA ASP A 133 3.17 7.76 16.51
C ASP A 133 2.38 6.44 16.43
N GLY A 134 1.26 6.45 15.70
CA GLY A 134 0.41 5.29 15.46
C GLY A 134 1.06 4.22 14.57
N VAL A 135 0.41 3.06 14.51
CA VAL A 135 0.84 1.97 13.61
C VAL A 135 0.57 2.39 12.18
N ARG A 136 1.55 2.19 11.29
CA ARG A 136 1.38 2.50 9.87
C ARG A 136 0.58 1.41 9.17
N GLU A 137 -0.47 1.82 8.50
CA GLU A 137 -1.32 0.97 7.67
C GLU A 137 -1.31 1.45 6.22
N SER A 138 -1.28 0.49 5.31
CA SER A 138 -1.53 0.71 3.89
C SER A 138 -3.03 0.68 3.62
N PHE A 139 -3.56 1.82 3.17
CA PHE A 139 -4.90 1.90 2.61
C PHE A 139 -4.76 1.89 1.10
N ILE A 140 -5.31 0.88 0.42
CA ILE A 140 -5.22 0.75 -1.04
C ILE A 140 -6.64 0.77 -1.59
N HIS A 141 -6.93 1.72 -2.46
CA HIS A 141 -8.15 1.76 -3.26
C HIS A 141 -7.79 1.62 -4.72
N VAL A 142 -8.37 0.62 -5.38
CA VAL A 142 -8.13 0.34 -6.78
C VAL A 142 -9.46 0.41 -7.52
N GLU A 143 -9.46 1.09 -8.67
CA GLU A 143 -10.56 1.06 -9.63
C GLU A 143 -10.17 0.21 -10.84
N VAL A 144 -11.04 -0.72 -11.20
CA VAL A 144 -10.84 -1.66 -12.32
C VAL A 144 -12.07 -1.69 -13.24
N ASP A 145 -11.94 -2.34 -14.38
CA ASP A 145 -13.08 -2.59 -15.28
C ASP A 145 -14.30 -3.11 -14.51
N ARG A 146 -15.50 -2.64 -14.88
CA ARG A 146 -16.72 -3.02 -14.17
C ARG A 146 -17.01 -4.50 -14.33
N ILE A 147 -17.18 -5.18 -13.20
CA ILE A 147 -17.54 -6.60 -13.09
C ILE A 147 -19.01 -6.69 -12.67
N PRO A 148 -19.93 -7.11 -13.55
CA PRO A 148 -21.34 -7.22 -13.20
C PRO A 148 -21.68 -8.50 -12.44
N GLU A 149 -20.90 -9.57 -12.58
CA GLU A 149 -21.16 -10.86 -11.94
C GLU A 149 -20.69 -10.90 -10.48
N PRO A 150 -21.59 -11.10 -9.48
CA PRO A 150 -21.18 -11.14 -8.06
C PRO A 150 -20.14 -12.21 -7.74
N ALA A 151 -20.26 -13.41 -8.33
CA ALA A 151 -19.30 -14.48 -8.13
C ALA A 151 -17.87 -14.12 -8.57
N ARG A 152 -17.72 -13.22 -9.55
CA ARG A 152 -16.40 -12.72 -9.98
C ARG A 152 -15.84 -11.66 -9.03
N LEU A 153 -16.71 -10.85 -8.41
CA LEU A 153 -16.30 -9.95 -7.32
C LEU A 153 -15.76 -10.75 -6.14
N ASP A 154 -16.49 -11.79 -5.73
CA ASP A 154 -16.10 -12.68 -4.63
C ASP A 154 -14.77 -13.40 -4.92
N ALA A 155 -14.61 -13.92 -6.13
CA ALA A 155 -13.36 -14.55 -6.56
C ALA A 155 -12.18 -13.57 -6.51
N LEU A 156 -12.34 -12.36 -7.05
CA LEU A 156 -11.31 -11.33 -7.01
C LEU A 156 -10.94 -10.94 -5.57
N ALA A 157 -11.94 -10.79 -4.68
CA ALA A 157 -11.70 -10.48 -3.28
C ALA A 157 -10.90 -11.59 -2.57
N ALA A 158 -11.23 -12.86 -2.84
CA ALA A 158 -10.55 -14.02 -2.28
C ALA A 158 -9.10 -14.11 -2.77
N ASP A 159 -8.86 -13.94 -4.07
CA ASP A 159 -7.53 -14.00 -4.66
C ASP A 159 -6.63 -12.84 -4.23
N VAL A 160 -7.18 -11.62 -4.15
CA VAL A 160 -6.48 -10.46 -3.57
C VAL A 160 -6.12 -10.71 -2.11
N SER A 161 -7.02 -11.31 -1.32
CA SER A 161 -6.72 -11.65 0.08
C SER A 161 -5.58 -12.67 0.17
N ARG A 162 -5.62 -13.72 -0.65
CA ARG A 162 -4.60 -14.77 -0.71
C ARG A 162 -3.22 -14.20 -1.07
N VAL A 163 -3.12 -13.35 -2.09
CA VAL A 163 -1.81 -12.78 -2.48
C VAL A 163 -1.24 -11.87 -1.38
N LEU A 164 -2.08 -11.17 -0.63
CA LEU A 164 -1.64 -10.35 0.51
C LEU A 164 -1.11 -11.20 1.67
N ASP A 165 -1.70 -12.38 1.90
CA ASP A 165 -1.18 -13.36 2.86
C ASP A 165 0.18 -13.93 2.42
N ASP A 166 0.35 -14.21 1.12
CA ASP A 166 1.63 -14.65 0.54
C ASP A 166 2.73 -13.58 0.73
N VAL A 167 2.41 -12.30 0.45
CA VAL A 167 3.32 -11.15 0.68
C VAL A 167 3.72 -11.07 2.15
N ARG A 168 2.76 -11.24 3.06
CA ARG A 168 3.01 -11.22 4.51
C ARG A 168 3.94 -12.33 4.94
N ALA A 169 3.69 -13.56 4.49
CA ALA A 169 4.52 -14.71 4.83
C ALA A 169 5.98 -14.48 4.36
N ALA A 170 6.16 -13.95 3.16
CA ALA A 170 7.47 -13.57 2.63
C ALA A 170 8.12 -12.43 3.44
N HIS A 171 7.36 -11.43 3.87
CA HIS A 171 7.86 -10.30 4.66
C HIS A 171 8.34 -10.74 6.06
N VAL A 172 7.53 -11.52 6.78
CA VAL A 172 7.90 -12.05 8.10
C VAL A 172 9.09 -13.00 8.00
N GLY A 173 9.13 -13.85 6.97
CA GLY A 173 10.28 -14.71 6.69
C GLY A 173 11.58 -13.90 6.51
N ARG A 174 11.53 -12.80 5.75
CA ARG A 174 12.69 -11.90 5.56
C ARG A 174 13.12 -11.23 6.86
N GLN A 175 12.19 -10.76 7.69
CA GLN A 175 12.55 -10.14 8.97
C GLN A 175 13.24 -11.12 9.92
N ARG A 176 12.82 -12.38 9.95
CA ARG A 176 13.45 -13.44 10.77
C ARG A 176 14.88 -13.79 10.33
N VAL A 177 15.18 -13.62 9.04
CA VAL A 177 16.49 -13.97 8.44
C VAL A 177 17.46 -12.79 8.44
N GLN A 178 17.06 -11.58 8.89
CA GLN A 178 18.02 -10.48 9.04
C GLN A 178 19.07 -10.82 10.11
N PRO A 179 20.35 -11.01 9.73
CA PRO A 179 21.41 -11.25 10.69
C PRO A 179 21.72 -9.94 11.41
N GLY A 180 22.03 -10.03 12.69
CA GLY A 180 22.61 -8.92 13.43
C GLY A 180 23.78 -8.31 12.64
N ARG A 181 23.74 -6.99 12.49
CA ARG A 181 24.90 -6.08 12.48
C ARG A 181 26.20 -6.76 12.03
N LEU A 182 26.55 -6.62 10.75
CA LEU A 182 27.94 -6.78 10.28
C LEU A 182 28.80 -5.75 11.01
N GLY A 183 29.28 -6.13 12.19
CA GLY A 183 30.28 -5.42 12.97
C GLY A 183 31.65 -6.01 12.68
N ASN A 184 32.47 -5.24 11.98
CA ASN A 184 33.93 -5.23 11.94
C ASN A 184 34.73 -6.44 11.40
N ALA A 185 35.61 -6.05 10.48
CA ALA A 185 37.02 -6.46 10.34
C ALA A 185 37.31 -7.85 9.75
N ILE A 186 37.52 -7.85 8.43
CA ILE A 186 38.64 -8.59 7.83
C ILE A 186 39.68 -7.54 7.45
N HIS A 187 40.61 -7.28 8.38
CA HIS A 187 41.90 -6.67 8.06
C HIS A 187 42.76 -7.82 7.54
N LEU A 188 43.06 -7.83 6.24
CA LEU A 188 44.07 -8.72 5.68
C LEU A 188 45.42 -8.03 5.88
N ASP A 189 46.12 -8.40 6.95
CA ASP A 189 47.54 -8.11 7.11
C ASP A 189 48.30 -8.90 6.04
N MET A 190 48.67 -8.24 4.95
CA MET A 190 49.77 -8.68 4.09
C MET A 190 51.04 -7.97 4.56
N ASP A 191 51.83 -8.65 5.37
CA ASP A 191 53.24 -8.29 5.56
C ASP A 191 54.04 -9.55 5.89
N GLU A 192 54.53 -10.23 4.85
CA GLU A 192 55.77 -11.00 4.91
C GLU A 192 56.57 -10.73 3.64
N GLY A 193 57.65 -9.96 3.79
CA GLY A 193 58.54 -9.55 2.73
C GLY A 193 59.51 -10.64 2.28
N PHE A 194 60.21 -10.39 1.17
CA PHE A 194 61.62 -10.67 0.92
C PHE A 194 62.02 -10.17 -0.50
N PRO A 195 63.30 -9.94 -0.80
CA PRO A 195 63.78 -8.73 -1.46
C PRO A 195 64.07 -8.90 -2.96
N HIS A 196 63.99 -7.79 -3.69
CA HIS A 196 64.41 -7.71 -5.09
C HIS A 196 65.93 -7.52 -5.18
N ALA A 197 66.64 -8.51 -5.74
CA ALA A 197 68.03 -8.37 -6.18
C ALA A 197 68.19 -8.93 -7.61
N ILE A 198 68.19 -7.99 -8.55
CA ILE A 198 69.00 -7.85 -9.78
C ILE A 198 69.67 -9.12 -10.36
N GLY A 199 69.36 -9.43 -11.63
CA GLY A 199 70.20 -10.32 -12.44
C GLY A 199 69.78 -10.40 -13.92
N ARG A 200 70.62 -9.87 -14.81
CA ARG A 200 70.49 -9.76 -16.28
C ARG A 200 70.46 -11.12 -16.99
N GLN A 201 69.73 -11.24 -18.11
CA GLN A 201 70.29 -11.28 -19.49
C GLN A 201 69.20 -11.53 -20.57
N PRO A 202 69.34 -10.95 -21.77
CA PRO A 202 68.44 -11.15 -22.91
C PRO A 202 68.94 -12.27 -23.85
N LEU A 203 68.15 -12.61 -24.89
CA LEU A 203 68.43 -13.33 -26.17
C LEU A 203 67.19 -14.19 -26.48
N GLN A 204 66.66 -14.40 -27.69
CA GLN A 204 66.80 -13.87 -29.04
C GLN A 204 65.61 -14.45 -29.86
N ARG A 205 65.30 -13.78 -30.98
CA ARG A 205 64.40 -14.11 -32.10
C ARG A 205 64.17 -15.58 -32.48
N ALA A 206 62.99 -15.85 -33.06
CA ALA A 206 62.72 -16.59 -34.33
C ALA A 206 61.21 -16.92 -34.37
N VAL A 207 60.40 -16.80 -35.43
CA VAL A 207 60.52 -16.46 -36.87
C VAL A 207 59.25 -15.69 -37.23
#